data_AF-A0A2N9Y293-F1
#
_entry.id   AF-A0A2N9Y293-F1
#
_cell.length_a   1.000
_cell.length_b   1.000
_cell.length_c   1.000
_cell.angle_alpha   90.00
_cell.angle_beta   90.00
_cell.angle_gamma   90.00
#
_symmetry.space_group_name_H-M   'P 1'
#
loop_
_entity.id
_entity.type
_entity.pdbx_description
1 polymer ?
#
loop_
_entity_poly.entity_id
_entity_poly.type
_entity_poly.pdbx_seq_one_letter_code
_entity_poly.pdbx_strand_id
1 'polypeptide(L)'
;MPYIADLKTVEKIVAENDNLIASNLKKNGTWVGESRECVAVVKHFTKVGQTTNWKKGARVKENTRIQPGTAIATFNSNGKYYGHAAIYVSQTAIAITVYDQWNDTPLHTRQIKFKGHGYPANDGDQFYVIE
;
A
#
# COMPACT_ATOMS: atom_id res chain seq x y z
N MET A 1 0.63 -7.64 -16.29
CA MET A 1 -0.74 -7.42 -15.77
C MET A 1 -0.61 -7.09 -14.30
N PRO A 2 -1.22 -5.99 -13.82
CA PRO A 2 -1.08 -5.60 -12.42
C PRO A 2 -1.73 -6.65 -11.50
N TYR A 3 -1.14 -6.87 -10.33
CA TYR A 3 -1.77 -7.69 -9.29
C TYR A 3 -2.84 -6.86 -8.60
N ILE A 4 -4.08 -7.36 -8.58
CA ILE A 4 -5.25 -6.64 -8.05
C ILE A 4 -5.73 -7.36 -6.78
N ALA A 5 -5.94 -6.57 -5.72
CA ALA A 5 -6.45 -7.02 -4.44
C ALA A 5 -7.96 -7.31 -4.47
N ASP A 6 -8.41 -8.23 -3.63
CA ASP A 6 -9.85 -8.37 -3.31
C ASP A 6 -10.33 -7.18 -2.47
N LEU A 7 -10.78 -6.12 -3.15
CA LEU A 7 -11.12 -4.85 -2.49
C LEU A 7 -12.27 -4.98 -1.49
N LYS A 8 -13.26 -5.85 -1.72
CA LYS A 8 -14.39 -6.00 -0.80
C LYS A 8 -13.95 -6.42 0.59
N THR A 9 -13.03 -7.36 0.67
CA THR A 9 -12.50 -7.82 1.96
C THR A 9 -11.58 -6.77 2.58
N VAL A 10 -10.74 -6.12 1.78
CA VAL A 10 -9.84 -5.05 2.24
C VAL A 10 -10.64 -3.89 2.83
N GLU A 11 -11.62 -3.37 2.09
CA GLU A 11 -12.44 -2.21 2.47
C GLU A 11 -13.22 -2.46 3.75
N LYS A 12 -13.75 -3.69 3.94
CA LYS A 12 -14.45 -4.06 5.17
C LYS A 12 -13.53 -3.94 6.39
N ILE A 13 -12.35 -4.58 6.32
CA ILE A 13 -11.38 -4.58 7.42
C ILE A 13 -10.88 -3.15 7.69
N VAL A 14 -10.58 -2.40 6.62
CA VAL A 14 -10.14 -1.01 6.70
C VAL A 14 -11.20 -0.14 7.38
N ALA A 15 -12.47 -0.26 6.99
CA ALA A 15 -13.54 0.53 7.59
C ALA A 15 -13.70 0.24 9.09
N GLU A 16 -13.61 -1.03 9.50
CA GLU A 16 -13.63 -1.41 10.92
C GLU A 16 -12.42 -0.84 11.68
N ASN A 17 -11.23 -0.95 11.09
CA ASN A 17 -9.99 -0.45 11.69
C ASN A 17 -9.92 1.07 11.75
N ASP A 18 -10.35 1.79 10.71
CA ASP A 18 -10.39 3.25 10.68
C ASP A 18 -11.32 3.79 11.78
N ASN A 19 -12.46 3.14 12.03
CA ASN A 19 -13.35 3.48 13.14
C ASN A 19 -12.70 3.25 14.51
N LEU A 20 -11.96 2.15 14.67
CA LEU A 20 -11.21 1.87 15.90
C LEU A 20 -10.08 2.88 16.11
N ILE A 21 -9.36 3.26 15.05
CA ILE A 21 -8.31 4.28 15.10
C ILE A 21 -8.90 5.64 15.50
N ALA A 22 -10.01 6.05 14.86
CA ALA A 22 -10.72 7.28 15.20
C ALA A 22 -11.21 7.30 16.66
N SER A 23 -11.54 6.13 17.20
CA SER A 23 -11.96 5.95 18.60
C SER A 23 -10.80 5.77 19.58
N ASN A 24 -9.54 5.94 19.16
CA ASN A 24 -8.33 5.66 19.96
C ASN A 24 -8.20 4.20 20.44
N LEU A 25 -8.89 3.27 19.78
CA LEU A 25 -8.90 1.83 20.06
C LEU A 25 -8.06 1.03 19.04
N LYS A 26 -7.05 1.66 18.42
CA LYS A 26 -6.22 1.04 17.35
C LYS A 26 -5.61 -0.32 17.71
N LYS A 27 -5.40 -0.58 19.01
CA LYS A 27 -4.86 -1.87 19.51
C LYS A 27 -5.80 -3.05 19.27
N ASN A 28 -7.09 -2.76 19.08
CA ASN A 28 -8.13 -3.74 18.79
C ASN A 28 -8.31 -3.97 17.28
N GLY A 29 -7.54 -3.28 16.45
CA GLY A 29 -7.63 -3.42 15.00
C GLY A 29 -7.10 -4.77 14.50
N THR A 30 -7.39 -5.04 13.25
CA THR A 30 -7.01 -6.29 12.57
C THR A 30 -5.78 -6.04 11.70
N TRP A 31 -4.73 -6.83 11.93
CA TRP A 31 -3.58 -6.94 11.03
C TRP A 31 -3.78 -8.13 10.09
N VAL A 32 -3.40 -7.97 8.83
CA VAL A 32 -3.56 -9.00 7.80
C VAL A 32 -2.21 -9.59 7.40
N GLY A 33 -2.15 -10.91 7.29
CA GLY A 33 -0.98 -11.65 6.81
C GLY A 33 0.06 -12.00 7.88
N GLU A 34 1.18 -12.55 7.42
CA GLU A 34 2.13 -13.35 8.21
C GLU A 34 3.02 -12.57 9.20
N SER A 35 3.17 -11.25 9.06
CA SER A 35 4.18 -10.50 9.84
C SER A 35 3.72 -9.13 10.36
N ARG A 36 2.43 -8.78 10.24
CA ARG A 36 1.92 -7.43 10.57
C ARG A 36 2.59 -6.28 9.81
N GLU A 37 3.39 -6.61 8.80
CA GLU A 37 4.11 -5.67 7.95
C GLU A 37 3.26 -5.28 6.73
N CYS A 38 3.67 -4.18 6.09
CA CYS A 38 3.03 -3.65 4.88
C CYS A 38 2.98 -4.66 3.72
N VAL A 39 4.08 -5.41 3.52
CA VAL A 39 4.21 -6.45 2.50
C VAL A 39 3.20 -7.58 2.70
N ALA A 40 2.88 -7.92 3.95
CA ALA A 40 2.01 -9.05 4.27
C ALA A 40 0.59 -8.84 3.73
N VAL A 41 0.09 -7.60 3.81
CA VAL A 41 -1.21 -7.19 3.25
C VAL A 41 -1.21 -7.38 1.74
N VAL A 42 -0.20 -6.84 1.06
CA VAL A 42 -0.10 -6.91 -0.40
C VAL A 42 -0.02 -8.37 -0.84
N LYS A 43 0.82 -9.19 -0.22
CA LYS A 43 0.91 -10.63 -0.50
C LYS A 43 -0.43 -11.34 -0.30
N HIS A 44 -1.12 -11.06 0.80
CA HIS A 44 -2.35 -11.74 1.16
C HIS A 44 -3.48 -11.44 0.15
N PHE A 45 -3.69 -10.17 -0.19
CA PHE A 45 -4.81 -9.77 -1.03
C PHE A 45 -4.57 -9.89 -2.53
N THR A 46 -3.31 -9.76 -2.97
CA THR A 46 -2.98 -9.68 -4.41
C THR A 46 -2.28 -10.96 -4.92
N LYS A 47 -1.85 -11.85 -4.01
CA LYS A 47 -1.11 -13.08 -4.31
C LYS A 47 0.17 -12.86 -5.15
N VAL A 48 0.77 -11.67 -5.07
CA VAL A 48 1.95 -11.25 -5.82
C VAL A 48 3.25 -12.01 -5.48
N GLY A 49 3.22 -12.91 -4.49
CA GLY A 49 4.37 -13.74 -4.12
C GLY A 49 5.48 -12.99 -3.38
N GLN A 50 6.70 -13.53 -3.41
CA GLN A 50 7.84 -12.99 -2.65
C GLN A 50 8.38 -11.68 -3.26
N THR A 51 8.78 -10.75 -2.38
CA THR A 51 9.27 -9.41 -2.77
C THR A 51 10.52 -9.44 -3.64
N THR A 52 11.30 -10.52 -3.59
CA THR A 52 12.46 -10.75 -4.45
C THR A 52 12.09 -10.86 -5.93
N ASN A 53 10.85 -11.22 -6.23
CA ASN A 53 10.36 -11.41 -7.61
C ASN A 53 9.63 -10.17 -8.14
N TRP A 54 9.36 -9.19 -7.29
CA TRP A 54 8.61 -7.99 -7.66
C TRP A 54 9.45 -7.11 -8.59
N LYS A 55 8.86 -6.70 -9.70
CA LYS A 55 9.50 -5.78 -10.64
C LYS A 55 8.86 -4.40 -10.55
N LYS A 56 9.71 -3.40 -10.74
CA LYS A 56 9.31 -2.00 -10.84
C LYS A 56 8.57 -1.79 -12.17
N GLY A 57 7.26 -1.62 -12.10
CA GLY A 57 6.42 -1.31 -13.25
C GLY A 57 6.19 0.18 -13.45
N ALA A 58 5.00 0.52 -13.92
CA ALA A 58 4.60 1.90 -14.18
C ALA A 58 4.62 2.76 -12.89
N ARG A 59 5.07 4.00 -13.02
CA ARG A 59 5.01 4.98 -11.91
C ARG A 59 3.56 5.27 -11.54
N VAL A 60 3.30 5.42 -10.24
CA VAL A 60 1.94 5.71 -9.75
C VAL A 60 1.54 7.15 -10.00
N LYS A 61 2.41 8.10 -9.62
CA LYS A 61 2.18 9.54 -9.81
C LYS A 61 1.82 9.85 -11.26
N GLU A 62 0.77 10.65 -11.44
CA GLU A 62 0.22 11.11 -12.73
C GLU A 62 -0.38 9.99 -13.61
N ASN A 63 -0.32 8.74 -13.17
CA ASN A 63 -0.91 7.62 -13.90
C ASN A 63 -2.37 7.38 -13.48
N THR A 64 -3.30 8.08 -14.11
CA THR A 64 -4.74 7.98 -13.85
C THR A 64 -5.37 6.68 -14.34
N ARG A 65 -4.60 5.79 -14.98
CA ARG A 65 -5.08 4.49 -15.49
C ARG A 65 -4.93 3.35 -14.48
N ILE A 66 -4.35 3.61 -13.31
CA ILE A 66 -4.18 2.60 -12.27
C ILE A 66 -5.53 2.31 -11.63
N GLN A 67 -5.90 1.03 -11.62
CA GLN A 67 -7.15 0.60 -11.03
C GLN A 67 -7.00 0.54 -9.49
N PRO A 68 -8.02 0.96 -8.73
CA PRO A 68 -8.09 0.65 -7.31
C PRO A 68 -7.86 -0.85 -7.06
N GLY A 69 -7.17 -1.18 -5.98
CA GLY A 69 -6.75 -2.55 -5.66
C GLY A 69 -5.39 -2.93 -6.24
N THR A 70 -4.78 -2.11 -7.10
CA THR A 70 -3.47 -2.43 -7.68
C THR A 70 -2.38 -2.47 -6.61
N ALA A 71 -1.57 -3.52 -6.62
CA ALA A 71 -0.39 -3.66 -5.77
C ALA A 71 0.68 -2.64 -6.17
N ILE A 72 1.12 -1.82 -5.21
CA ILE A 72 2.16 -0.81 -5.42
C ILE A 72 3.26 -0.94 -4.37
N ALA A 73 4.49 -0.57 -4.73
CA ALA A 73 5.61 -0.57 -3.82
C ALA A 73 6.66 0.48 -4.20
N THR A 74 7.54 0.77 -3.25
CA THR A 74 8.74 1.56 -3.47
C THR A 74 9.90 0.64 -3.89
N PHE A 75 10.72 1.13 -4.82
CA PHE A 75 11.84 0.38 -5.40
C PHE A 75 13.12 1.21 -5.31
N ASN A 76 14.26 0.55 -5.09
CA ASN A 76 15.57 1.21 -5.08
C ASN A 76 16.08 1.51 -6.51
N SER A 77 17.26 2.12 -6.61
CA SER A 77 17.92 2.44 -7.89
C SER A 77 18.16 1.22 -8.79
N ASN A 78 18.28 0.02 -8.20
CA ASN A 78 18.44 -1.24 -8.92
C ASN A 78 17.11 -1.89 -9.32
N GLY A 79 15.98 -1.20 -9.09
CA GLY A 79 14.64 -1.70 -9.42
C GLY A 79 14.15 -2.84 -8.52
N LYS A 80 14.78 -3.05 -7.35
CA LYS A 80 14.35 -4.04 -6.35
C LYS A 80 13.48 -3.40 -5.29
N TYR A 81 12.53 -4.16 -4.74
CA TYR A 81 11.70 -3.72 -3.61
C TYR A 81 12.56 -3.12 -2.49
N TYR A 82 12.19 -1.93 -2.03
CA TYR A 82 12.87 -1.25 -0.92
C TYR A 82 11.93 -0.26 -0.25
N GLY A 83 11.66 -0.43 1.04
CA GLY A 83 10.92 0.54 1.86
C GLY A 83 9.52 0.07 2.24
N HIS A 84 8.55 0.21 1.33
CA HIS A 84 7.14 0.03 1.64
C HIS A 84 6.32 -0.53 0.47
N ALA A 85 5.24 -1.23 0.81
CA ALA A 85 4.28 -1.81 -0.13
C ALA A 85 2.86 -1.51 0.34
N ALA A 86 1.97 -1.19 -0.58
CA ALA A 86 0.59 -0.85 -0.25
C ALA A 86 -0.37 -1.26 -1.38
N ILE A 87 -1.66 -1.22 -1.09
CA ILE A 87 -2.71 -1.39 -2.09
C ILE A 87 -3.18 0.01 -2.52
N TYR A 88 -3.11 0.30 -3.82
CA TYR A 88 -3.56 1.56 -4.39
C TYR A 88 -5.08 1.72 -4.29
N VAL A 89 -5.56 2.89 -3.87
CA VAL A 89 -6.99 3.22 -3.87
C VAL A 89 -7.29 4.29 -4.90
N SER A 90 -6.61 5.43 -4.79
CA SER A 90 -6.82 6.58 -5.66
C SER A 90 -5.63 7.53 -5.58
N GLN A 91 -5.60 8.55 -6.45
CA GLN A 91 -4.63 9.62 -6.34
C GLN A 91 -5.24 10.96 -6.73
N THR A 92 -4.60 12.01 -6.25
CA THR A 92 -4.85 13.42 -6.59
C THR A 92 -3.59 14.00 -7.22
N ALA A 93 -3.57 15.28 -7.58
CA ALA A 93 -2.35 15.95 -8.04
C ALA A 93 -1.25 16.03 -6.95
N ILE A 94 -1.60 15.86 -5.67
CA ILE A 94 -0.70 16.13 -4.53
C ILE A 94 -0.44 14.92 -3.62
N ALA A 95 -1.18 13.83 -3.77
CA ALA A 95 -1.07 12.65 -2.91
C ALA A 95 -1.69 11.39 -3.54
N ILE A 96 -1.22 10.23 -3.08
CA ILE A 96 -1.87 8.93 -3.26
C ILE A 96 -2.64 8.54 -2.01
N THR A 97 -3.76 7.85 -2.18
CA THR A 97 -4.50 7.18 -1.13
C THR A 97 -4.26 5.69 -1.27
N VAL A 98 -3.88 5.05 -0.18
CA VAL A 98 -3.48 3.64 -0.15
C VAL A 98 -4.07 2.93 1.08
N TYR A 99 -4.14 1.61 0.99
CA TYR A 99 -4.31 0.76 2.17
C TYR A 99 -2.97 0.15 2.54
N ASP A 100 -2.50 0.45 3.74
CA ASP A 100 -1.28 -0.09 4.31
C ASP A 100 -1.46 -0.44 5.80
N GLN A 101 -0.50 -1.20 6.32
CA GLN A 101 -0.37 -1.52 7.73
C GLN A 101 1.11 -1.59 8.09
N TRP A 102 1.42 -1.51 9.38
CA TRP A 102 2.74 -1.84 9.94
C TRP A 102 2.59 -2.34 11.38
N ASN A 103 3.68 -2.79 12.00
CA ASN A 103 3.65 -3.43 13.31
C ASN A 103 2.82 -2.67 14.38
N ASP A 104 2.83 -1.33 14.35
CA ASP A 104 2.15 -0.46 15.31
C ASP A 104 0.78 0.06 14.87
N THR A 105 0.36 -0.21 13.63
CA THR A 105 -0.91 0.29 13.07
C THR A 105 -1.57 -0.78 12.20
N PRO A 106 -2.83 -1.15 12.51
CA PRO A 106 -3.56 -2.15 11.76
C PRO A 106 -3.85 -1.65 10.33
N LEU A 107 -4.38 -2.53 9.48
CA LEU A 107 -4.72 -2.18 8.10
C LEU A 107 -5.70 -1.01 8.05
N HIS A 108 -5.30 0.11 7.45
CA HIS A 108 -6.06 1.36 7.52
C HIS A 108 -5.91 2.18 6.24
N THR A 109 -6.74 3.20 6.08
CA THR A 109 -6.62 4.14 4.96
C THR A 109 -5.56 5.18 5.26
N ARG A 110 -4.63 5.37 4.32
CA ARG A 110 -3.57 6.37 4.47
C ARG A 110 -3.39 7.21 3.21
N GLN A 111 -3.24 8.52 3.44
CA GLN A 111 -2.89 9.46 2.38
C GLN A 111 -1.39 9.78 2.45
N ILE A 112 -0.66 9.50 1.36
CA ILE A 112 0.77 9.75 1.23
C ILE A 112 0.98 10.87 0.22
N LYS A 113 1.52 12.00 0.68
CA LYS A 113 1.77 13.18 -0.17
C LYS A 113 2.92 12.93 -1.15
N PHE A 114 2.80 13.49 -2.36
CA PHE A 114 3.91 13.62 -3.29
C PHE A 114 4.85 14.72 -2.80
N LYS A 115 6.01 14.34 -2.28
CA LYS A 115 6.98 15.31 -1.76
C LYS A 115 8.15 15.49 -2.72
N GLY A 116 8.55 14.42 -3.42
CA GLY A 116 9.75 14.41 -4.25
C GLY A 116 11.05 14.45 -3.43
N HIS A 117 10.97 14.32 -2.10
CA HIS A 117 12.10 14.29 -1.18
C HIS A 117 11.70 13.63 0.17
N GLY A 118 12.65 12.95 0.80
CA GLY A 118 12.49 12.33 2.13
C GLY A 118 12.48 10.80 2.10
N TYR A 119 11.98 10.18 3.18
CA TYR A 119 11.96 8.71 3.31
C TYR A 119 10.96 8.09 2.32
N PRO A 120 11.37 7.12 1.47
CA PRO A 120 10.54 6.61 0.36
C PRO A 120 9.15 6.12 0.77
N ALA A 121 9.02 5.51 1.96
CA ALA A 121 7.73 5.02 2.45
C ALA A 121 6.68 6.13 2.71
N ASN A 122 7.13 7.38 2.87
CA ASN A 122 6.28 8.54 3.18
C ASN A 122 6.22 9.52 2.01
N ASP A 123 6.73 9.13 0.85
CA ASP A 123 6.74 9.92 -0.37
C ASP A 123 6.01 9.16 -1.47
N GLY A 124 4.82 9.65 -1.81
CA GLY A 124 3.99 9.06 -2.88
C GLY A 124 4.71 9.02 -4.23
N ASP A 125 5.74 9.85 -4.41
CA ASP A 125 6.47 10.03 -5.65
C ASP A 125 7.35 8.80 -5.99
N GLN A 126 7.66 8.01 -4.95
CA GLN A 126 8.51 6.82 -5.02
C GLN A 126 7.73 5.52 -5.24
N PHE A 127 6.41 5.57 -5.40
CA PHE A 127 5.58 4.39 -5.59
C PHE A 127 5.43 4.02 -7.07
N TYR A 128 5.57 2.73 -7.34
CA TYR A 128 5.41 2.10 -8.65
C TYR A 128 4.49 0.89 -8.53
N VAL A 129 3.81 0.56 -9.62
CA VAL A 129 3.03 -0.67 -9.75
C VAL A 129 3.97 -1.88 -9.68
N ILE A 130 3.55 -2.91 -8.97
CA ILE A 130 4.27 -4.19 -8.92
C ILE A 130 3.86 -5.04 -10.13
N GLU A 131 4.87 -5.55 -10.85
CA GLU A 131 4.74 -6.47 -11.98
C GLU A 131 5.48 -7.79 -11.78
#